data_AF-A0A961DK06-F1
#
_entry.id   AF-A0A961DK06-F1
#
_cell.length_a   1.000
_cell.length_b   1.000
_cell.length_c   1.000
_cell.angle_alpha   90.00
_cell.angle_beta   90.00
_cell.angle_gamma   90.00
#
_symmetry.space_group_name_H-M   'P 1'
#
loop_
_entity.id
_entity.type
_entity.pdbx_description
1 polymer ?
#
loop_
_entity_poly.entity_id
_entity_poly.type
_entity_poly.pdbx_seq_one_letter_code
_entity_poly.pdbx_strand_id
1 'polypeptide(L)'
;DGAVRADPSVPAWTDTDLLRLGSDFLRTITIEEPGQAPVNISKQGSGVDASYSIEPMPAGRELGSPSQFARLFGSVAMLTFTDVRSARDDVPAPEHVLRYTTTTGSEFRIDAWSQRDEHGENSTWITIRYEGSQEVRNRLEGWAYQLTPYTAQAFTMGVDDLTYEAVEPDQPVEGPPSGGPGG
;
A
#
# COMPACT_ATOMS: atom_id res chain seq x y z
N ASP A 1 19.06 6.44 12.40
CA ASP A 1 19.27 5.00 12.58
C ASP A 1 17.98 4.35 13.11
N GLY A 2 17.01 4.13 12.23
CA GLY A 2 15.71 3.54 12.57
C GLY A 2 15.80 2.03 12.42
N ALA A 3 16.51 1.38 13.34
CA ALA A 3 16.79 -0.04 13.26
C ALA A 3 15.49 -0.85 13.32
N VAL A 4 15.25 -1.67 12.30
CA VAL A 4 14.33 -2.81 12.38
C VAL A 4 14.83 -3.69 13.54
N ARG A 5 14.01 -3.89 14.58
CA ARG A 5 14.39 -4.64 15.78
C ARG A 5 13.38 -5.74 16.06
N ALA A 6 13.87 -6.95 16.28
CA ALA A 6 13.07 -8.03 16.88
C ALA A 6 12.90 -7.78 18.39
N ASP A 7 11.75 -8.15 18.97
CA ASP A 7 11.53 -8.13 20.42
C ASP A 7 12.24 -9.34 21.08
N PRO A 8 13.12 -9.14 22.08
CA PRO A 8 13.82 -10.25 22.72
C PRO A 8 12.96 -11.06 23.70
N SER A 9 11.74 -10.60 24.05
CA SER A 9 10.88 -11.24 25.07
C SER A 9 9.91 -12.29 24.51
N VAL A 10 9.70 -12.30 23.20
CA VAL A 10 8.93 -13.33 22.49
C VAL A 10 9.93 -14.34 21.93
N PRO A 11 9.79 -15.66 22.18
CA PRO A 11 10.61 -16.64 21.50
C PRO A 11 10.58 -16.36 19.99
N ALA A 12 11.72 -16.21 19.34
CA ALA A 12 11.80 -15.73 17.96
C ALA A 12 10.97 -16.56 16.96
N TRP A 13 10.59 -17.79 17.33
CA TRP A 13 9.73 -18.66 16.53
C TRP A 13 8.23 -18.32 16.58
N THR A 14 7.76 -17.55 17.57
CA THR A 14 6.37 -17.06 17.65
C THR A 14 6.20 -15.62 17.17
N ASP A 15 7.29 -14.96 16.76
CA ASP A 15 7.25 -13.58 16.28
C ASP A 15 6.69 -13.54 14.85
N THR A 16 5.40 -13.23 14.73
CA THR A 16 4.69 -13.14 13.45
C THR A 16 4.82 -11.75 12.81
N ASP A 17 5.49 -10.80 13.45
CA ASP A 17 5.74 -9.48 12.87
C ASP A 17 6.83 -9.59 11.81
N LEU A 18 6.52 -9.41 10.52
CA LEU A 18 7.54 -9.47 9.47
C LEU A 18 8.42 -8.21 9.49
N LEU A 19 7.79 -7.06 9.70
CA LEU A 19 8.45 -5.76 9.66
C LEU A 19 7.91 -4.87 10.79
N ARG A 20 8.82 -4.16 11.43
CA ARG A 20 8.52 -3.10 12.39
C ARG A 20 9.04 -1.76 11.89
N LEU A 21 8.67 -1.45 10.65
CA LEU A 21 9.03 -0.18 10.01
C LEU A 21 7.90 0.83 10.24
N GLY A 22 8.14 1.83 11.08
CA GLY A 22 7.16 2.90 11.30
C GLY A 22 6.83 3.62 9.98
N SER A 23 5.57 4.03 9.80
CA SER A 23 5.10 4.69 8.58
C SER A 23 5.78 6.04 8.30
N ASP A 24 6.45 6.63 9.29
CA ASP A 24 7.26 7.85 9.13
C ASP A 24 8.60 7.60 8.45
N PHE A 25 9.03 6.34 8.35
CA PHE A 25 10.20 5.97 7.56
C PHE A 25 9.89 5.77 6.09
N LEU A 26 8.62 5.68 5.71
CA LEU A 26 8.20 5.51 4.32
C LEU A 26 8.01 6.86 3.64
N ARG A 27 8.51 6.96 2.41
CA ARG A 27 8.46 8.18 1.60
C ARG A 27 7.63 8.03 0.35
N THR A 28 7.79 6.91 -0.34
CA THR A 28 7.12 6.65 -1.61
C THR A 28 6.63 5.22 -1.68
N ILE A 29 5.48 5.00 -2.31
CA ILE A 29 4.93 3.70 -2.66
C ILE A 29 4.65 3.71 -4.16
N THR A 30 5.24 2.80 -4.92
CA THR A 30 4.85 2.55 -6.31
C THR A 30 3.90 1.37 -6.33
N ILE A 31 2.74 1.51 -6.96
CA ILE A 31 1.79 0.42 -7.20
C ILE A 31 1.89 0.04 -8.68
N GLU A 32 2.12 -1.24 -8.96
CA GLU A 32 2.07 -1.82 -10.30
C GLU A 32 0.95 -2.88 -10.33
N GLU A 33 -0.01 -2.69 -11.23
CA GLU A 33 -1.12 -3.62 -11.47
C GLU A 33 -1.03 -4.15 -12.92
N PRO A 34 -1.34 -5.44 -13.18
CA PRO A 34 -1.29 -6.00 -14.51
C PRO A 34 -2.13 -5.21 -15.51
N GLY A 35 -1.49 -4.75 -16.59
CA GLY A 35 -2.16 -4.01 -17.67
C GLY A 35 -2.36 -2.50 -17.40
N GLN A 36 -1.89 -1.98 -16.26
CA GLN A 36 -1.93 -0.56 -15.93
C GLN A 36 -0.53 0.06 -15.88
N ALA A 37 -0.46 1.38 -16.06
CA ALA A 37 0.78 2.11 -15.85
C ALA A 37 1.08 2.20 -14.34
N PRO A 38 2.34 2.02 -13.90
CA PRO A 38 2.70 2.19 -12.50
C PRO A 38 2.37 3.59 -12.00
N VAL A 39 1.86 3.67 -10.77
CA VAL A 39 1.59 4.94 -10.09
C VAL A 39 2.47 5.10 -8.87
N ASN A 40 3.03 6.28 -8.69
CA ASN A 40 3.85 6.65 -7.54
C ASN A 40 3.05 7.48 -6.57
N ILE A 41 3.01 7.04 -5.33
CA ILE A 41 2.35 7.71 -4.23
C ILE A 41 3.44 8.29 -3.33
N SER A 42 3.48 9.60 -3.17
CA SER A 42 4.46 10.25 -2.30
C SER A 42 3.80 10.76 -1.03
N LYS A 43 4.49 10.62 0.10
CA LYS A 43 4.13 11.21 1.39
C LYS A 43 5.08 12.36 1.69
N GLN A 44 4.53 13.52 2.06
CA GLN A 44 5.29 14.63 2.63
C GLN A 44 4.82 14.90 4.06
N GLY A 45 5.75 15.18 4.97
CA GLY A 45 5.44 15.32 6.39
C GLY A 45 5.19 13.97 7.09
N SER A 46 4.60 14.04 8.28
CA SER A 46 4.40 12.89 9.18
C SER A 46 3.14 13.08 10.03
N GLY A 47 2.58 11.98 10.54
CA GLY A 47 1.39 12.02 11.39
C GLY A 47 0.17 12.65 10.73
N VAL A 48 -0.56 13.48 11.50
CA VAL A 48 -1.81 14.12 11.07
C VAL A 48 -1.63 15.22 10.02
N ASP A 49 -0.41 15.77 9.92
CA ASP A 49 -0.07 16.84 8.98
C ASP A 49 0.52 16.29 7.67
N ALA A 50 0.53 14.97 7.49
CA ALA A 50 1.04 14.34 6.28
C ALA A 50 0.15 14.66 5.07
N SER A 51 0.78 15.09 3.98
CA SER A 51 0.13 15.26 2.67
C SER A 51 0.58 14.17 1.72
N TYR A 52 -0.29 13.84 0.76
CA TYR A 52 -0.08 12.75 -0.20
C TYR A 52 -0.28 13.25 -1.62
N SER A 53 0.46 12.67 -2.56
CA SER A 53 0.27 12.89 -4.00
C SER A 53 0.36 11.57 -4.77
N ILE A 54 -0.30 11.51 -5.94
CA ILE A 54 -0.23 10.38 -6.88
C ILE A 54 0.29 10.90 -8.22
N GLU A 55 1.29 10.20 -8.79
CA GLU A 55 1.89 10.53 -10.08
C GLU A 55 2.13 9.26 -10.94
N PRO A 56 1.59 9.20 -12.18
CA PRO A 56 0.66 10.15 -12.77
C PRO A 56 -0.73 10.06 -12.10
N MET A 57 -1.43 11.20 -12.01
CA MET A 57 -2.85 11.19 -11.63
C MET A 57 -3.67 10.57 -12.77
N PRO A 58 -4.51 9.55 -12.50
CA PRO A 58 -5.41 9.02 -13.52
C PRO A 58 -6.34 10.11 -14.06
N ALA A 59 -6.61 10.06 -15.37
CA ALA A 59 -7.45 11.06 -16.02
C ALA A 59 -8.87 11.08 -15.42
N GLY A 60 -9.42 12.27 -15.18
CA GLY A 60 -10.77 12.44 -14.62
C GLY A 60 -10.89 12.06 -13.15
N ARG A 61 -9.77 11.93 -12.43
CA ARG A 61 -9.76 11.57 -11.01
C ARG A 61 -9.04 12.56 -10.13
N GLU A 62 -9.45 12.55 -8.87
CA GLU A 62 -8.85 13.33 -7.78
C GLU A 62 -8.39 12.40 -6.64
N LEU A 63 -7.52 12.93 -5.77
CA LEU A 63 -7.00 12.19 -4.62
C LEU A 63 -8.11 11.82 -3.66
N GLY A 64 -8.13 10.55 -3.24
CA GLY A 64 -9.00 10.05 -2.20
C GLY A 64 -8.74 10.62 -0.81
N SER A 65 -9.33 9.99 0.20
CA SER A 65 -9.20 10.44 1.58
C SER A 65 -7.77 10.24 2.10
N PRO A 66 -7.18 11.22 2.83
CA PRO A 66 -5.89 11.06 3.51
C PRO A 66 -5.81 9.82 4.41
N SER A 67 -6.94 9.37 4.96
CA SER A 67 -7.02 8.16 5.79
C SER A 67 -6.72 6.87 5.02
N GLN A 68 -7.05 6.79 3.74
CA GLN A 68 -6.73 5.64 2.88
C GLN A 68 -5.23 5.56 2.65
N PHE A 69 -4.60 6.69 2.32
CA PHE A 69 -3.15 6.79 2.19
C PHE A 69 -2.43 6.48 3.51
N ALA A 70 -2.91 7.00 4.64
CA ALA A 70 -2.33 6.71 5.94
C ALA A 70 -2.37 5.21 6.26
N ARG A 71 -3.45 4.50 5.89
CA ARG A 71 -3.55 3.04 6.02
C ARG A 71 -2.53 2.33 5.12
N LEU A 72 -2.40 2.75 3.87
CA LEU A 72 -1.45 2.18 2.92
C LEU A 72 0.01 2.35 3.37
N PHE A 73 0.38 3.54 3.85
CA PHE A 73 1.71 3.79 4.43
C PHE A 73 1.89 3.14 5.81
N GLY A 74 0.81 2.85 6.53
CA GLY A 74 0.84 2.15 7.81
C GLY A 74 0.91 0.62 7.70
N SER A 75 0.62 0.05 6.53
CA SER A 75 0.43 -1.41 6.39
C SER A 75 1.69 -2.21 6.70
N VAL A 76 2.86 -1.72 6.29
CA VAL A 76 4.15 -2.39 6.55
C VAL A 76 4.57 -2.30 8.02
N ALA A 77 4.00 -1.37 8.80
CA ALA A 77 4.31 -1.22 10.23
C ALA A 77 3.62 -2.27 11.09
N MET A 78 2.54 -2.87 10.59
CA MET A 78 1.75 -3.91 11.26
C MET A 78 1.66 -5.18 10.42
N LEU A 79 2.71 -5.47 9.66
CA LEU A 79 2.72 -6.60 8.74
C LEU A 79 2.88 -7.91 9.52
N THR A 80 1.76 -8.59 9.73
CA THR A 80 1.67 -9.91 10.36
C THR A 80 1.15 -10.96 9.39
N PHE A 81 1.51 -12.22 9.63
CA PHE A 81 1.08 -13.36 8.84
C PHE A 81 0.36 -14.42 9.68
N THR A 82 -0.52 -15.17 9.04
CA THR A 82 -1.24 -16.32 9.63
C THR A 82 -0.62 -17.66 9.26
N ASP A 83 0.03 -17.72 8.10
CA ASP A 83 0.71 -18.90 7.60
C ASP A 83 1.95 -18.51 6.77
N VAL A 84 2.89 -19.44 6.61
CA VAL A 84 4.13 -19.25 5.87
C VAL A 84 4.52 -20.53 5.14
N ARG A 85 4.92 -20.38 3.87
CA ARG A 85 5.47 -21.48 3.07
C ARG A 85 6.71 -21.04 2.30
N SER A 86 7.44 -22.02 1.79
CA SER A 86 8.59 -21.72 0.93
C SER A 86 8.12 -21.04 -0.36
N ALA A 87 8.76 -19.92 -0.73
CA ALA A 87 8.49 -19.25 -2.01
C ALA A 87 9.03 -20.05 -3.22
N ARG A 88 9.74 -21.16 -2.98
CA ARG A 88 10.12 -22.10 -4.06
C ARG A 88 8.95 -22.97 -4.50
N ASP A 89 7.88 -22.99 -3.72
CA ASP A 89 6.66 -23.75 -4.01
C ASP A 89 5.76 -22.88 -4.90
N ASP A 90 6.05 -22.91 -6.21
CA ASP A 90 5.23 -22.39 -7.32
C ASP A 90 4.41 -21.12 -7.00
N VAL A 91 5.12 -20.01 -6.75
CA VAL A 91 4.49 -18.70 -6.53
C VAL A 91 3.93 -18.21 -7.87
N PRO A 92 2.62 -17.92 -7.97
CA PRO A 92 2.01 -17.44 -9.20
C PRO A 92 2.48 -16.01 -9.53
N ALA A 93 2.12 -15.54 -10.73
CA ALA A 93 2.34 -14.14 -11.07
C ALA A 93 1.55 -13.22 -10.10
N PRO A 94 2.16 -12.14 -9.60
CA PRO A 94 1.48 -11.24 -8.68
C PRO A 94 0.33 -10.51 -9.36
N GLU A 95 -0.76 -10.33 -8.60
CA GLU A 95 -1.91 -9.51 -8.96
C GLU A 95 -1.65 -8.02 -8.62
N HIS A 96 -0.88 -7.77 -7.56
CA HIS A 96 -0.45 -6.44 -7.17
C HIS A 96 1.03 -6.46 -6.78
N VAL A 97 1.76 -5.42 -7.19
CA VAL A 97 3.14 -5.21 -6.79
C VAL A 97 3.23 -3.85 -6.12
N LEU A 98 3.76 -3.84 -4.89
CA LEU A 98 3.99 -2.61 -4.15
C LEU A 98 5.48 -2.44 -3.90
N ARG A 99 6.03 -1.28 -4.29
CA ARG A 99 7.42 -0.91 -3.97
C ARG A 99 7.46 0.23 -3.00
N TYR A 100 8.04 0.00 -1.83
CA TYR A 100 8.17 0.99 -0.78
C TYR A 100 9.58 1.55 -0.78
N THR A 101 9.72 2.87 -0.82
CA THR A 101 11.01 3.54 -0.59
C THR A 101 11.01 4.25 0.75
N THR A 102 12.08 4.04 1.51
CA THR A 102 12.27 4.69 2.80
C THR A 102 12.89 6.09 2.68
N THR A 103 12.81 6.87 3.75
CA THR A 103 13.50 8.17 3.89
C THR A 103 15.02 8.05 3.78
N THR A 104 15.58 6.87 4.05
CA THR A 104 17.02 6.56 3.92
C THR A 104 17.39 5.94 2.56
N GLY A 105 16.42 5.76 1.65
CA GLY A 105 16.64 5.23 0.31
C GLY A 105 16.66 3.71 0.18
N SER A 106 16.39 2.96 1.25
CA SER A 106 16.16 1.50 1.15
C SER A 106 14.83 1.21 0.48
N GLU A 107 14.79 0.16 -0.35
CA GLU A 107 13.59 -0.29 -1.07
C GLU A 107 13.08 -1.65 -0.56
N PHE A 108 11.76 -1.80 -0.50
CA PHE A 108 11.08 -3.08 -0.35
C PHE A 108 10.18 -3.30 -1.56
N ARG A 109 10.17 -4.51 -2.10
CA ARG A 109 9.17 -4.95 -3.08
C ARG A 109 8.31 -6.03 -2.45
N ILE A 110 6.99 -5.85 -2.54
CA ILE A 110 5.99 -6.79 -2.07
C ILE A 110 5.19 -7.24 -3.29
N ASP A 111 5.27 -8.54 -3.60
CA ASP A 111 4.52 -9.18 -4.67
C ASP A 111 3.34 -9.91 -4.02
N ALA A 112 2.10 -9.51 -4.32
CA ALA A 112 0.88 -10.01 -3.69
C ALA A 112 -0.03 -10.74 -4.68
N TRP A 113 -0.69 -11.80 -4.23
CA TRP A 113 -1.66 -12.55 -5.03
C TRP A 113 -2.74 -13.20 -4.15
N SER A 114 -3.89 -13.47 -4.76
CA SER A 114 -4.98 -14.22 -4.17
C SER A 114 -4.81 -15.72 -4.40
N GLN A 115 -5.13 -16.53 -3.39
CA GLN A 115 -5.20 -17.98 -3.50
C GLN A 115 -6.49 -18.48 -2.88
N ARG A 116 -7.24 -19.25 -3.67
CA ARG A 116 -8.43 -19.95 -3.19
C ARG A 116 -8.07 -21.34 -2.68
N ASP A 117 -8.59 -21.70 -1.52
CA ASP A 117 -8.41 -23.04 -0.93
C ASP A 117 -9.45 -24.05 -1.47
N GLU A 118 -9.39 -25.29 -0.97
CA GLU A 118 -10.31 -26.37 -1.36
C GLU A 118 -11.77 -26.10 -0.96
N HIS A 119 -12.00 -25.24 0.06
CA HIS A 119 -13.33 -24.85 0.53
C HIS A 119 -13.88 -23.61 -0.18
N GLY A 120 -13.08 -22.98 -1.05
CA GLY A 120 -13.46 -21.80 -1.80
C GLY A 120 -13.16 -20.48 -1.09
N GLU A 121 -12.49 -20.50 0.06
CA GLU A 121 -12.08 -19.31 0.80
C GLU A 121 -10.87 -18.66 0.12
N ASN A 122 -10.89 -17.33 -0.01
CA ASN A 122 -9.80 -16.58 -0.64
C ASN A 122 -8.85 -16.03 0.41
N SER A 123 -7.56 -16.29 0.24
CA SER A 123 -6.48 -15.77 1.07
C SER A 123 -5.51 -14.93 0.25
N THR A 124 -5.01 -13.85 0.83
CA THR A 124 -3.96 -13.05 0.21
C THR A 124 -2.60 -13.52 0.70
N TRP A 125 -1.72 -13.82 -0.24
CA TRP A 125 -0.34 -14.19 0.02
C TRP A 125 0.60 -13.12 -0.53
N ILE A 126 1.76 -12.97 0.12
CA ILE A 126 2.81 -12.06 -0.34
C ILE A 126 4.18 -12.73 -0.34
N THR A 127 5.07 -12.28 -1.22
CA THR A 127 6.51 -12.41 -1.04
C THR A 127 7.13 -11.04 -0.87
N ILE A 128 8.27 -10.98 -0.17
CA ILE A 128 8.96 -9.73 0.12
C ILE A 128 10.39 -9.84 -0.38
N ARG A 129 10.86 -8.80 -1.08
CA ARG A 129 12.27 -8.58 -1.41
C ARG A 129 12.73 -7.29 -0.77
N TYR A 130 13.91 -7.29 -0.17
CA TYR A 130 14.39 -6.14 0.59
C TYR A 130 15.81 -5.74 0.18
N GLU A 131 15.99 -4.49 -0.23
CA GLU A 131 17.30 -3.94 -0.55
C GLU A 131 17.90 -3.21 0.67
N GLY A 132 18.34 -3.99 1.64
CA GLY A 132 19.01 -3.47 2.84
C GLY A 132 19.88 -4.51 3.54
N SER A 133 19.79 -4.56 4.88
CA SER A 133 20.64 -5.42 5.67
C SER A 133 20.39 -6.91 5.36
N GLN A 134 21.47 -7.70 5.37
CA GLN A 134 21.40 -9.14 5.14
C GLN A 134 20.56 -9.86 6.20
N GLU A 135 20.61 -9.39 7.45
CA GLU A 135 19.81 -9.94 8.55
C GLU A 135 18.31 -9.88 8.25
N VAL A 136 17.83 -8.72 7.80
CA VAL A 136 16.41 -8.54 7.46
C VAL A 136 16.05 -9.34 6.21
N ARG A 137 16.90 -9.36 5.18
CA ARG A 137 16.67 -10.21 3.99
C ARG A 137 16.52 -11.68 4.34
N ASN A 138 17.39 -12.23 5.19
CA ASN A 138 17.32 -13.64 5.58
C ASN A 138 16.02 -14.00 6.29
N ARG A 139 15.37 -13.03 6.95
CA ARG A 139 14.07 -13.20 7.59
C ARG A 139 12.90 -13.15 6.61
N LEU A 140 12.98 -12.29 5.60
CA LEU A 140 11.88 -11.96 4.70
C LEU A 140 11.88 -12.74 3.38
N GLU A 141 13.05 -13.01 2.84
CA GLU A 141 13.20 -13.57 1.49
C GLU A 141 13.17 -15.10 1.50
N GLY A 142 12.70 -15.68 0.39
CA GLY A 142 12.59 -17.12 0.22
C GLY A 142 11.31 -17.73 0.79
N TRP A 143 10.42 -16.90 1.34
CA TRP A 143 9.14 -17.31 1.93
C TRP A 143 7.98 -16.56 1.29
N ALA A 144 6.82 -17.22 1.29
CA ALA A 144 5.53 -16.65 0.99
C ALA A 144 4.70 -16.63 2.30
N TYR A 145 4.04 -15.52 2.57
CA TYR A 145 3.31 -15.28 3.82
C TYR A 145 1.84 -15.04 3.54
N GLN A 146 0.97 -15.78 4.22
CA GLN A 146 -0.47 -15.54 4.18
C GLN A 146 -0.80 -14.38 5.12
N LEU A 147 -1.49 -13.37 4.61
CA LEU A 147 -1.88 -12.20 5.38
C LEU A 147 -3.20 -12.41 6.13
N THR A 148 -3.35 -11.71 7.25
CA THR A 148 -4.67 -11.54 7.87
C THR A 148 -5.60 -10.76 6.91
N PRO A 149 -6.93 -10.94 6.98
CA PRO A 149 -7.86 -10.17 6.17
C PRO A 149 -7.71 -8.64 6.31
N TYR A 150 -7.32 -8.17 7.50
CA TYR A 150 -7.12 -6.75 7.76
C TYR A 150 -5.88 -6.19 7.06
N THR A 151 -4.74 -6.89 7.14
CA THR A 151 -3.51 -6.48 6.45
C THR A 151 -3.61 -6.65 4.93
N ALA A 152 -4.28 -7.71 4.47
CA ALA A 152 -4.50 -8.00 3.05
C ALA A 152 -5.08 -6.80 2.28
N GLN A 153 -6.06 -6.09 2.85
CA GLN A 153 -6.70 -4.93 2.20
C GLN A 153 -5.70 -3.88 1.69
N ALA A 154 -4.60 -3.64 2.41
CA ALA A 154 -3.63 -2.63 2.00
C ALA A 154 -2.70 -3.08 0.85
N PHE A 155 -2.56 -4.39 0.64
CA PHE A 155 -1.71 -4.96 -0.42
C PHE A 155 -2.50 -5.36 -1.66
N THR A 156 -3.83 -5.22 -1.62
CA THR A 156 -4.74 -5.39 -2.75
C THR A 156 -5.44 -4.08 -3.13
N MET A 157 -5.08 -2.96 -2.50
CA MET A 157 -5.57 -1.64 -2.91
C MET A 157 -4.94 -1.26 -4.24
N GLY A 158 -5.79 -0.96 -5.22
CA GLY A 158 -5.38 -0.39 -6.50
C GLY A 158 -5.41 1.14 -6.48
N VAL A 159 -5.04 1.75 -7.61
CA VAL A 159 -5.15 3.22 -7.76
C VAL A 159 -6.60 3.72 -7.65
N ASP A 160 -7.56 2.88 -8.04
CA ASP A 160 -8.99 3.15 -8.00
C ASP A 160 -9.51 3.30 -6.57
N ASP A 161 -8.94 2.57 -5.61
CA ASP A 161 -9.31 2.68 -4.18
C ASP A 161 -8.78 3.97 -3.54
N LEU A 162 -7.76 4.58 -4.15
CA LEU A 162 -7.05 5.77 -3.65
C LEU A 162 -7.49 7.06 -4.33
N THR A 163 -8.43 6.96 -5.27
CA THR A 163 -8.92 8.09 -6.06
C THR A 163 -10.44 8.08 -6.12
N TYR A 164 -11.04 9.21 -6.45
CA TYR A 164 -12.47 9.29 -6.79
C TYR A 164 -12.64 9.99 -8.13
N GLU A 165 -13.80 9.77 -8.76
CA GLU A 165 -14.18 10.43 -10.00
C GLU A 165 -14.39 11.92 -9.75
N ALA A 166 -13.64 12.76 -10.46
CA ALA A 166 -13.79 14.20 -10.36
C ALA A 166 -15.18 14.58 -10.86
N VAL A 167 -16.01 15.16 -10.00
CA VAL A 167 -17.28 15.74 -10.45
C VAL A 167 -16.91 16.98 -11.26
N GLU A 168 -17.22 16.99 -12.56
CA GLU A 168 -17.12 18.21 -13.35
C GLU A 168 -17.95 19.30 -12.65
N PRO A 169 -17.37 20.47 -12.33
CA PRO A 169 -18.13 21.52 -11.69
C PRO A 169 -19.31 21.88 -12.59
N ASP A 170 -20.51 21.70 -12.03
CA ASP A 170 -21.77 22.09 -12.65
C ASP A 170 -21.61 23.53 -13.17
N GLN A 171 -21.88 23.73 -14.46
CA GLN A 171 -21.78 25.04 -15.11
C GLN A 171 -22.45 26.10 -14.22
N PRO A 172 -21.89 27.31 -14.09
CA PRO A 172 -22.49 28.33 -13.23
C PRO A 172 -23.94 28.54 -13.66
N VAL A 173 -24.88 28.23 -12.77
CA VAL A 173 -26.29 28.56 -12.93
C VAL A 173 -26.37 30.04 -13.29
N GLU A 174 -26.74 30.32 -14.54
CA GLU A 174 -26.99 31.68 -15.01
C GLU A 174 -27.87 32.36 -13.97
N GLY A 175 -27.33 33.42 -13.36
CA GLY A 175 -28.01 34.17 -12.31
C GLY A 175 -29.42 34.56 -12.75
N PRO A 176 -30.37 34.71 -11.81
CA PRO A 176 -31.75 35.05 -12.15
C PRO A 176 -31.75 36.26 -13.09
N PRO A 177 -32.57 36.25 -14.16
CA PRO A 177 -32.58 37.34 -15.12
C PRO A 177 -32.85 38.64 -14.34
N SER A 178 -31.88 39.56 -14.42
CA SER A 178 -32.05 40.94 -13.97
C SER A 178 -33.10 41.59 -14.85
N GLY A 179 -34.37 41.33 -14.55
CA GLY A 179 -35.53 41.97 -15.14
C GLY A 179 -35.68 43.38 -14.57
N GLY A 180 -34.83 44.30 -15.02
CA GLY A 180 -35.16 45.72 -15.13
C GLY A 180 -35.20 46.05 -16.61
N PRO A 181 -36.35 46.51 -17.14
CA PRO A 181 -36.60 47.96 -17.18
C PRO A 181 -38.05 48.29 -16.76
N GLY A 182 -38.34 49.38 -16.04
CA GLY A 182 -38.30 50.74 -16.54
C GLY A 182 -39.73 51.20 -16.85
N GLY A 183 -40.22 52.22 -16.14
CA GLY A 183 -41.55 52.84 -16.33
C GLY A 183 -42.08 53.50 -15.06
#